data_AF-A0A8T7JQP6-F1
#
_entry.id   AF-A0A8T7JQP6-F1
#
_cell.length_a   1.000
_cell.length_b   1.000
_cell.length_c   1.000
_cell.angle_alpha   90.00
_cell.angle_beta   90.00
_cell.angle_gamma   90.00
#
_symmetry.space_group_name_H-M   'P 1'
#
loop_
_entity.id
_entity.type
_entity.pdbx_description
1 polymer ?
#
loop_
_entity_poly.entity_id
_entity_poly.type
_entity_poly.pdbx_seq_one_letter_code
_entity_poly.pdbx_strand_id
1 'polypeptide(L)' 'MNVTVFGGAQPKEGTPAYEEARELGSLLAQRGYTVLNGGYMGTMEAVSRGAHEAGGHVIGVTCID' A
#
# COMPACT_ATOMS: atom_id res chain seq x y z
N MET A 1 4.43 11.19 9.77
CA MET A 1 4.96 11.52 8.43
C MET A 1 4.12 10.78 7.40
N ASN A 2 3.86 11.41 6.26
CA ASN A 2 3.00 10.86 5.21
C ASN A 2 3.89 10.36 4.07
N VAL A 3 3.68 9.12 3.62
CA VAL A 3 4.42 8.49 2.52
C VAL A 3 3.45 8.06 1.43
N THR A 4 3.56 8.69 0.25
CA THR A 4 2.77 8.31 -0.93
C THR A 4 3.52 7.27 -1.74
N VAL A 5 2.86 6.16 -2.06
CA VAL A 5 3.40 5.05 -2.84
C VAL A 5 2.65 4.93 -4.16
N PHE A 6 3.39 4.94 -5.27
CA PHE A 6 2.87 4.70 -6.61
C PHE A 6 3.30 3.32 -7.10
N GLY A 7 2.42 2.65 -7.82
CA GLY A 7 2.75 1.40 -8.48
C GLY A 7 1.61 0.88 -9.36
N GLY A 8 1.88 -0.21 -10.07
CA GLY A 8 1.00 -0.74 -11.10
C GLY A 8 -0.23 -1.48 -10.57
N ALA A 9 -1.30 -1.47 -11.36
CA ALA A 9 -2.54 -2.20 -11.09
C ALA A 9 -2.49 -3.69 -11.48
N GLN A 10 -1.43 -4.13 -12.18
CA GLN A 10 -1.31 -5.48 -12.74
C GLN A 10 -0.83 -6.56 -11.76
N PRO A 11 0.12 -6.31 -10.84
CA PRO A 11 0.60 -7.35 -9.92
C PRO A 11 -0.53 -7.96 -9.10
N LYS A 12 -0.44 -9.27 -8.83
CA LYS A 12 -1.47 -10.03 -8.10
C LYS A 12 -0.87 -10.63 -6.84
N GLU A 13 -1.71 -10.97 -5.87
CA GLU A 13 -1.30 -11.70 -4.67
C GLU A 13 -0.45 -12.93 -5.03
N GLY A 14 0.65 -13.13 -4.31
CA GLY A 14 1.64 -14.17 -4.58
C GLY A 14 2.68 -13.84 -5.65
N THR A 15 2.55 -12.74 -6.40
CA THR A 15 3.63 -12.26 -7.29
C THR A 15 4.70 -11.51 -6.50
N PRO A 16 5.98 -11.55 -6.91
CA PRO A 16 7.06 -10.86 -6.19
C PRO A 16 6.77 -9.37 -5.93
N ALA A 17 6.31 -8.65 -6.96
CA ALA A 17 5.99 -7.23 -6.84
C ALA A 17 4.83 -6.93 -5.87
N TYR A 18 3.85 -7.83 -5.75
CA TYR A 18 2.76 -7.67 -4.78
C TYR A 18 3.27 -7.94 -3.36
N GLU A 19 4.01 -9.04 -3.15
CA GLU A 19 4.53 -9.38 -1.81
C GLU A 19 5.54 -8.35 -1.30
N GLU A 20 6.42 -7.84 -2.16
CA GLU A 20 7.34 -6.75 -1.82
C GLU A 20 6.61 -5.46 -1.44
N ALA A 21 5.53 -5.11 -2.17
CA ALA A 21 4.72 -3.95 -1.84
C ALA A 21 3.97 -4.14 -0.50
N ARG A 22 3.49 -5.34 -0.20
CA ARG A 22 2.88 -5.68 1.09
C ARG A 22 3.90 -5.59 2.23
N GLU A 23 5.10 -6.14 2.05
CA GLU A 23 6.18 -6.02 3.03
C GLU A 23 6.54 -4.55 3.29
N LEU A 24 6.70 -3.76 2.23
CA LEU A 24 6.95 -2.32 2.33
C LEU A 24 5.86 -1.62 3.17
N GLY A 25 4.58 -1.92 2.92
CA GLY A 25 3.46 -1.37 3.68
C GLY A 25 3.59 -1.64 5.18
N SER A 26 3.86 -2.90 5.54
CA SER A 26 4.08 -3.31 6.93
C SER A 26 5.25 -2.55 7.57
N LEU A 27 6.37 -2.42 6.86
CA LEU A 27 7.58 -1.74 7.36
C LEU A 27 7.38 -0.23 7.54
N LEU A 28 6.56 0.41 6.72
CA LEU A 28 6.19 1.83 6.86
C LEU A 28 5.28 2.03 8.08
N ALA A 29 4.27 1.18 8.24
CA ALA A 29 3.37 1.21 9.39
C ALA A 29 4.09 1.00 10.72
N GLN A 30 5.00 0.02 10.80
CA GLN A 30 5.80 -0.26 12.00
C GLN A 30 6.70 0.93 12.42
N ARG A 31 7.04 1.82 11.48
CA ARG A 31 7.78 3.06 11.75
C ARG A 31 6.89 4.25 12.10
N GLY A 32 5.57 4.05 12.20
CA GLY A 32 4.61 5.10 12.53
C GLY A 32 4.30 6.05 11.37
N TYR A 33 4.47 5.60 10.12
CA TYR A 33 4.11 6.39 8.94
C TYR A 33 2.68 6.12 8.49
N THR A 34 2.03 7.16 7.98
CA THR A 34 0.75 7.03 7.26
C THR A 34 1.05 6.73 5.80
N VAL A 35 0.44 5.69 5.25
CA VAL A 35 0.60 5.26 3.86
C VAL A 35 -0.50 5.85 3.00
N LEU A 36 -0.14 6.46 1.87
CA LEU A 36 -1.06 7.02 0.90
C LEU A 36 -0.85 6.36 -0.47
N ASN A 37 -1.92 6.12 -1.22
CA ASN A 37 -1.85 5.67 -2.61
C ASN A 37 -3.15 5.96 -3.37
N GLY A 38 -3.27 5.47 -4.61
CA GLY A 38 -4.45 5.67 -5.46
C GLY A 38 -5.71 4.89 -5.03
N GLY A 39 -5.62 3.97 -4.07
CA GLY A 39 -6.77 3.21 -3.55
C GLY A 39 -7.28 2.07 -4.44
N TYR A 40 -6.57 1.73 -5.52
CA TYR A 40 -6.97 0.69 -6.49
C TYR A 40 -6.17 -0.61 -6.32
N MET A 41 -6.35 -1.58 -7.22
CA MET A 41 -5.74 -2.90 -7.19
C MET A 41 -4.21 -2.90 -7.40
N GLY A 42 -3.61 -4.08 -7.26
CA GLY A 42 -2.20 -4.31 -7.55
C GLY A 42 -1.30 -3.90 -6.40
N THR A 43 -0.18 -3.24 -6.69
CA THR A 43 0.77 -2.86 -5.64
C THR A 43 0.21 -1.81 -4.69
N MET A 44 -0.78 -1.01 -5.14
CA MET A 44 -1.48 -0.05 -4.29
C MET A 44 -2.31 -0.75 -3.20
N GLU A 45 -3.09 -1.74 -3.59
CA GLU A 45 -3.80 -2.62 -2.65
C GLU A 45 -2.81 -3.35 -1.74
N ALA A 46 -1.73 -3.92 -2.30
CA ALA A 46 -0.73 -4.66 -1.53
C ALA A 46 -0.08 -3.81 -0.42
N VAL A 47 0.39 -2.61 -0.75
CA VAL A 47 1.01 -1.70 0.24
C VAL A 47 0.00 -1.21 1.27
N SER A 48 -1.25 -0.93 0.87
CA SER A 48 -2.34 -0.64 1.79
C SER A 48 -2.59 -1.79 2.75
N ARG A 49 -2.65 -3.02 2.23
CA ARG A 49 -2.92 -4.24 2.99
C ARG A 49 -1.83 -4.48 4.03
N GLY A 50 -0.56 -4.44 3.63
CA GLY A 50 0.56 -4.60 4.56
C GLY A 50 0.56 -3.54 5.66
N ALA A 51 0.33 -2.27 5.30
CA ALA A 51 0.27 -1.20 6.28
C ALA A 51 -0.90 -1.38 7.26
N HIS A 52 -2.09 -1.76 6.78
CA HIS A 52 -3.27 -2.00 7.60
C HIS A 52 -3.10 -3.21 8.54
N GLU A 53 -2.60 -4.33 8.03
CA GLU A 53 -2.34 -5.55 8.83
C GLU A 53 -1.31 -5.30 9.95
N ALA A 54 -0.37 -4.38 9.74
CA ALA A 54 0.58 -3.92 10.74
C ALA A 54 0.04 -2.82 11.68
N GLY A 55 -1.25 -2.47 11.60
CA GLY A 55 -1.89 -1.46 12.45
C GLY A 55 -1.64 0.00 12.02
N GLY A 56 -1.11 0.22 10.82
CA GLY A 56 -0.87 1.54 10.25
C GLY A 56 -2.12 2.20 9.68
N HIS A 57 -2.07 3.53 9.57
CA HIS A 57 -3.13 4.30 8.92
C HIS A 57 -2.89 4.40 7.40
N VAL A 58 -3.95 4.19 6.62
CA VAL A 58 -3.91 4.15 5.16
C VAL A 58 -4.92 5.13 4.58
N ILE A 59 -4.52 5.89 3.57
CA ILE A 59 -5.39 6.83 2.85
C ILE A 59 -5.34 6.50 1.35
N GLY A 60 -6.49 6.11 0.80
CA GLY A 60 -6.69 5.99 -0.65
C GLY A 60 -7.19 7.31 -1.25
N VAL A 61 -6.52 7.81 -2.29
CA VAL A 61 -6.91 9.01 -3.04
C VAL A 61 -7.37 8.59 -4.44
N THR A 62 -8.67 8.42 -4.59
CA THR A 62 -9.31 7.99 -5.84
C THR A 62 -9.76 9.18 -6.67
N CYS A 63 -9.93 8.98 -7.98
CA CYS A 63 -10.68 9.90 -8.82
C CYS A 63 -12.15 9.97 -8.38
N ILE A 64 -12.80 11.11 -8.64
CA ILE A 64 -14.20 11.34 -8.27
C ILE A 64 -15.16 10.62 -9.25
N ASP A 65 -14.74 10.36 -10.49
CA ASP A 65 -15.47 9.60 -11.51
C ASP A 65 -14.48 8.96 -12.51
#